data_AF-A0A919Q5H5-F1
#
_entry.id   AF-A0A919Q5H5-F1
#
_cell.length_a   1.000
_cell.length_b   1.000
_cell.length_c   1.000
_cell.angle_alpha   90.00
_cell.angle_beta   90.00
_cell.angle_gamma   90.00
#
_symmetry.space_group_name_H-M   'P 1'
#
loop_
_entity.id
_entity.type
_entity.pdbx_description
1 polymer ?
#
loop_
_entity_poly.entity_id
_entity_poly.type
_entity_poly.pdbx_seq_one_letter_code
_entity_poly.pdbx_strand_id
1 'polypeptide(L)'
;MARRQTGPERRKAFHQGRIASAQTGVKRLWWTAWWLVAELTELDKRDKRRAHDQSLALANQLGQFADRLNNEHHDNLRGARRG
;
A
#
# COMPACT_ATOMS: atom_id res chain seq x y z
N MET A 1 21.19 -9.66 24.74
CA MET A 1 20.66 -9.01 23.52
C MET A 1 19.42 -9.77 23.07
N ALA A 2 18.23 -9.17 23.19
CA ALA A 2 16.98 -9.83 22.81
C ALA A 2 16.98 -10.10 21.30
N ARG A 3 17.09 -11.38 20.89
CA ARG A 3 16.89 -11.80 19.50
C ARG A 3 15.53 -11.26 19.06
N ARG A 4 15.53 -10.38 18.04
CA ARG A 4 14.34 -9.73 17.50
C ARG A 4 13.24 -10.77 17.30
N GLN A 5 12.25 -10.70 18.19
CA GLN A 5 11.07 -11.55 18.25
C GLN A 5 10.07 -11.24 17.12
N THR A 6 10.53 -10.99 15.89
CA THR A 6 9.70 -10.50 14.78
C THR A 6 9.88 -11.35 13.53
N GLY A 7 9.63 -12.65 13.67
CA GLY A 7 9.44 -13.53 12.51
C GLY A 7 8.29 -13.02 11.61
N PRO A 8 8.24 -13.45 10.33
CA PRO A 8 7.24 -12.98 9.36
C PRO A 8 5.80 -13.05 9.88
N GLU A 9 5.43 -14.16 10.54
CA GLU A 9 4.09 -14.36 11.10
C GLU A 9 3.75 -13.37 12.23
N ARG A 10 4.72 -12.99 13.06
CA ARG A 10 4.50 -12.01 14.13
C ARG A 10 4.31 -10.60 13.58
N ARG A 11 5.07 -10.22 12.54
CA ARG A 11 4.88 -8.92 11.86
C ARG A 11 3.53 -8.87 11.16
N LYS A 12 3.17 -9.93 10.45
CA LYS A 12 1.87 -10.09 9.80
C LYS A 12 0.73 -9.93 10.81
N ALA A 13 0.75 -10.66 11.93
CA ALA A 13 -0.28 -10.56 12.96
C ALA A 13 -0.40 -9.14 13.55
N PHE A 14 0.74 -8.47 13.80
CA PHE A 14 0.76 -7.09 14.30
C PHE A 14 0.05 -6.13 13.32
N HIS A 15 0.41 -6.17 12.05
CA HIS A 15 -0.18 -5.28 11.04
C HIS A 15 -1.64 -5.62 10.75
N GLN A 16 -1.99 -6.92 10.67
CA GLN A 16 -3.37 -7.36 10.49
C GLN A 16 -4.28 -6.88 11.62
N GLY A 17 -3.83 -6.93 12.88
CA GLY A 17 -4.60 -6.40 14.01
C GLY A 17 -4.85 -4.89 13.91
N ARG A 18 -3.87 -4.11 13.43
CA ARG A 18 -4.02 -2.65 13.22
C ARG A 18 -4.99 -2.34 12.08
N ILE A 19 -4.93 -3.10 11.00
CA ILE A 19 -5.82 -2.95 9.84
C ILE A 19 -7.26 -3.32 10.22
N ALA A 20 -7.46 -4.42 10.95
CA ALA A 20 -8.77 -4.88 11.38
C ALA A 20 -9.44 -3.92 12.37
N SER A 21 -8.66 -3.28 13.26
CA SER A 21 -9.15 -2.31 14.23
C SER A 21 -9.30 -0.88 13.68
N ALA A 22 -8.99 -0.64 12.41
CA ALA A 22 -9.09 0.69 11.81
C ALA A 22 -10.57 1.11 11.60
N GLN A 23 -10.96 2.21 12.26
CA GLN A 23 -12.33 2.74 12.28
C GLN A 23 -12.79 3.37 10.96
N THR A 24 -11.85 3.76 10.08
CA THR A 24 -12.18 4.41 8.80
C THR A 24 -11.38 3.81 7.66
N GLY A 25 -11.91 3.91 6.44
CA GLY A 25 -11.20 3.48 5.23
C GLY A 25 -9.83 4.15 5.08
N VAL A 26 -9.73 5.45 5.41
CA VAL A 26 -8.47 6.21 5.39
C VAL A 26 -7.46 5.63 6.37
N LYS A 27 -7.86 5.35 7.63
CA LYS A 27 -6.96 4.73 8.61
C LYS A 27 -6.55 3.32 8.18
N ARG A 28 -7.46 2.55 7.57
CA ARG A 28 -7.18 1.19 7.07
C ARG A 28 -6.16 1.23 5.94
N LEU A 29 -6.31 2.16 4.99
CA LEU A 29 -5.37 2.39 3.90
C LEU A 29 -3.99 2.77 4.45
N TRP A 30 -3.95 3.73 5.39
CA TRP A 30 -2.71 4.19 6.00
C TRP A 30 -1.94 3.04 6.69
N TRP A 31 -2.62 2.21 7.48
CA TRP A 31 -1.99 1.05 8.12
C TRP A 31 -1.52 -0.01 7.13
N THR A 32 -2.27 -0.20 6.04
CA THR A 32 -1.90 -1.14 4.97
C THR A 32 -0.64 -0.67 4.24
N ALA A 33 -0.55 0.62 3.92
CA ALA A 33 0.64 1.20 3.30
C ALA A 33 1.88 1.07 4.20
N TRP A 34 1.73 1.33 5.50
CA TRP A 34 2.81 1.15 6.48
C TRP A 34 3.30 -0.30 6.57
N TRP A 35 2.38 -1.26 6.56
CA TRP A 35 2.76 -2.67 6.54
C TRP A 35 3.55 -3.02 5.28
N LEU A 36 3.06 -2.57 4.12
CA LEU A 36 3.68 -2.87 2.85
C LEU A 36 5.12 -2.30 2.77
N VAL A 37 5.34 -1.08 3.26
CA VAL A 37 6.70 -0.49 3.37
C VAL A 37 7.60 -1.33 4.29
N ALA A 38 7.07 -1.81 5.42
CA ALA A 38 7.85 -2.65 6.34
C ALA A 38 8.27 -3.98 5.70
N GLU A 39 7.38 -4.65 4.95
CA GLU A 39 7.72 -5.91 4.28
C GLU A 39 8.67 -5.69 3.09
N LEU A 40 8.51 -4.61 2.31
CA LEU A 40 9.48 -4.26 1.26
C LEU A 40 10.86 -3.97 1.85
N THR A 41 10.93 -3.31 3.01
CA THR A 41 12.21 -3.05 3.71
C THR A 41 12.88 -4.35 4.18
N GLU A 42 12.09 -5.32 4.68
CA GLU A 42 12.61 -6.64 5.05
C GLU A 42 13.00 -7.48 3.84
N LEU A 43 12.30 -7.32 2.71
CA LEU A 43 12.65 -7.95 1.45
C LEU A 43 13.95 -7.37 0.87
N ASP A 44 14.11 -6.04 0.87
CA ASP A 44 15.30 -5.35 0.36
C ASP A 44 16.58 -5.82 1.08
N LYS A 45 16.51 -6.06 2.39
CA LYS A 45 17.61 -6.63 3.17
C LYS A 45 18.04 -8.03 2.72
N ARG A 46 17.13 -8.81 2.11
CA ARG A 46 17.35 -10.21 1.72
C ARG A 46 17.62 -10.36 0.23
N ASP A 47 16.89 -9.61 -0.59
CA ASP A 47 16.86 -9.67 -2.05
C ASP A 47 16.45 -8.29 -2.61
N LYS A 48 17.46 -7.44 -2.83
CA LYS A 48 17.27 -6.08 -3.35
C LYS A 48 16.62 -6.05 -4.72
N ARG A 49 16.97 -6.99 -5.59
CA ARG A 49 16.43 -7.04 -6.96
C ARG A 49 14.93 -7.30 -6.90
N ARG A 50 14.51 -8.30 -6.13
CA ARG A 50 13.10 -8.62 -5.98
C ARG A 50 12.32 -7.51 -5.28
N ALA A 51 12.92 -6.83 -4.28
CA ALA A 51 12.30 -5.67 -3.65
C ALA A 51 12.07 -4.54 -4.66
N HIS A 52 13.07 -4.21 -5.48
CA HIS A 52 12.96 -3.23 -6.55
C HIS A 52 11.84 -3.58 -7.54
N ASP A 53 11.82 -4.81 -8.06
CA ASP A 53 10.82 -5.25 -9.03
C ASP A 53 9.39 -5.16 -8.45
N GLN A 54 9.21 -5.54 -7.18
CA GLN A 54 7.92 -5.41 -6.49
C GLN A 54 7.51 -3.96 -6.24
N SER A 55 8.45 -3.11 -5.83
CA SER A 55 8.21 -1.68 -5.65
C SER A 55 7.81 -0.99 -6.96
N LEU A 56 8.47 -1.32 -8.06
CA LEU A 56 8.15 -0.79 -9.38
C LEU A 56 6.76 -1.23 -9.85
N ALA A 57 6.43 -2.51 -9.69
CA ALA A 57 5.10 -3.02 -10.02
C ALA A 57 3.99 -2.31 -9.24
N LEU A 58 4.21 -2.08 -7.93
CA LEU A 58 3.26 -1.36 -7.10
C LEU A 58 3.13 0.11 -7.52
N ALA A 59 4.24 0.79 -7.81
CA ALA A 59 4.24 2.17 -8.25
C ALA A 59 3.42 2.33 -9.55
N ASN A 60 3.58 1.41 -10.50
CA ASN A 60 2.82 1.39 -11.75
C ASN A 60 1.32 1.20 -11.50
N GLN A 61 0.93 0.27 -10.62
CA GLN A 61 -0.48 0.05 -10.27
C GLN A 61 -1.11 1.28 -9.61
N LEU A 62 -0.39 1.95 -8.72
CA LEU A 62 -0.86 3.19 -8.07
C LEU A 62 -1.00 4.33 -9.07
N GLY A 63 -0.05 4.47 -10.00
CA GLY A 63 -0.12 5.44 -11.09
C GLY A 63 -1.35 5.22 -11.96
N GLN A 64 -1.56 4.00 -12.45
CA GLN A 64 -2.75 3.64 -13.25
C GLN A 64 -4.06 3.91 -12.51
N PHE A 65 -4.11 3.62 -11.21
CA PHE A 65 -5.28 3.90 -10.38
C PHE A 65 -5.54 5.40 -10.28
N ALA A 66 -4.51 6.21 -10.05
CA ALA A 66 -4.62 7.66 -9.97
C ALA A 66 -5.05 8.28 -11.31
N ASP A 67 -4.47 7.83 -12.42
CA ASP A 67 -4.83 8.28 -13.77
C ASP A 67 -6.30 7.98 -14.06
N ARG A 68 -6.78 6.78 -13.70
CA ARG A 68 -8.19 6.42 -13.86
C ARG A 68 -9.11 7.34 -13.06
N LEU A 69 -8.81 7.60 -11.79
CA LEU A 69 -9.60 8.52 -10.96
C LEU A 69 -9.62 9.94 -11.54
N ASN A 70 -8.49 10.40 -12.07
CA ASN A 70 -8.40 11.72 -12.69
C ASN A 70 -9.25 11.80 -13.97
N ASN A 71 -9.22 10.76 -14.80
CA ASN A 71 -10.03 10.68 -16.01
C ASN A 71 -11.53 10.65 -15.69
N GLU A 72 -11.94 9.83 -14.72
CA GLU A 72 -13.34 9.78 -14.25
C GLU A 72 -13.81 11.15 -13.73
N HIS A 73 -12.95 11.88 -13.00
CA HIS A 73 -13.27 13.24 -12.56
C HIS A 73 -13.45 14.20 -13.73
N HIS A 74 -12.56 14.20 -14.71
CA HIS A 74 -12.67 15.05 -15.89
C HIS A 74 -13.91 14.74 -16.74
N ASP A 75 -14.27 13.47 -16.88
CA ASP A 75 -15.47 13.07 -17.61
C ASP A 75 -16.73 13.54 -16.89
N ASN A 76 -16.77 13.45 -15.56
CA ASN A 76 -17.85 14.01 -14.75
C ASN A 76 -17.97 15.53 -14.93
N LEU A 77 -16.85 16.26 -14.93
CA LEU A 77 -16.85 17.71 -15.15
C LEU A 77 -17.32 18.10 -16.56
N ARG A 78 -16.97 17.31 -17.58
CA ARG A 78 -17.41 17.52 -18.97
C ARG A 78 -18.89 17.17 -19.16
N GLY A 79 -19.38 16.12 -18.51
CA GLY A 79 -20.79 15.74 -18.50
C GLY A 79 -21.66 16.79 -17.82
N ALA A 80 -21.24 17.29 -16.66
CA ALA A 80 -21.95 18.35 -15.91
C ALA A 80 -22.00 19.70 -16.64
N ARG A 81 -21.06 19.98 -17.56
CA ARG A 81 -21.04 21.21 -18.38
C ARG A 81 -21.95 21.17 -19.61
N ARG A 82 -22.47 20.00 -19.97
CA ARG A 82 -23.32 19.79 -21.15
C ARG A 82 -24.80 19.59 -20.80
N GLY A 83 -25.15 19.56 -19.52
CA GLY A 83 -26.52 19.48 -19.00
C GLY A 83 -27.06 20.83 -18.56
#